data_AF-A0A1Q3RAH9-F1
#
_entry.id   AF-A0A1Q3RAH9-F1
#
_cell.length_a   1.000
_cell.length_b   1.000
_cell.length_c   1.000
_cell.angle_alpha   90.00
_cell.angle_beta   90.00
_cell.angle_gamma   90.00
#
_symmetry.space_group_name_H-M   'P 1'
#
loop_
_entity.id
_entity.type
_entity.pdbx_description
1 polymer ?
#
loop_
_entity_poly.entity_id
_entity_poly.type
_entity_poly.pdbx_seq_one_letter_code
_entity_poly.pdbx_strand_id
1 'polypeptide(L)'
;MHPTGTGRWRFVVEADEALPALKGRSLPTVRLVHAAQDAGDARIELWLGRTLDYLPVRVRITEANGDAVQYDVATAWAQPTPVAAALPERAPAPPAGSN
;
A
#
# COMPACT_ATOMS: atom_id res chain seq x y z
N MET A 1 24.79 -4.05 -13.31
CA MET A 1 24.08 -2.83 -13.76
C MET A 1 22.65 -2.95 -13.26
N HIS A 2 22.17 -2.03 -12.41
CA HIS A 2 20.75 -2.01 -12.05
C HIS A 2 19.98 -1.43 -13.24
N PRO A 3 18.96 -2.12 -13.78
CA PRO A 3 18.19 -1.57 -14.89
C PRO A 3 17.54 -0.27 -14.43
N THR A 4 17.88 0.85 -15.06
CA THR A 4 17.20 2.15 -14.91
C THR A 4 15.87 2.16 -15.67
N GLY A 5 15.24 1.00 -15.83
CA GLY A 5 13.95 0.89 -16.48
C GLY A 5 12.90 1.49 -15.56
N THR A 6 12.27 2.57 -15.99
CA THR A 6 10.96 3.00 -15.47
C THR A 6 9.92 1.96 -15.88
N GLY A 7 10.06 0.73 -15.38
CA GLY A 7 9.13 -0.37 -15.59
C GLY A 7 7.80 -0.03 -14.93
N ARG A 8 6.69 -0.43 -15.55
CA ARG A 8 5.36 -0.21 -15.01
C ARG A 8 5.09 -1.22 -13.90
N TRP A 9 5.25 -0.78 -12.67
CA TRP A 9 4.85 -1.53 -11.48
C TRP A 9 3.33 -1.79 -11.50
N ARG A 10 2.96 -3.05 -11.77
CA ARG A 10 1.56 -3.50 -11.74
C ARG A 10 1.37 -4.45 -10.58
N PHE A 11 0.42 -4.12 -9.72
CA PHE A 11 -0.05 -4.99 -8.66
C PHE A 11 -1.42 -5.55 -9.01
N VAL A 12 -1.59 -6.85 -8.76
CA VAL A 12 -2.89 -7.51 -8.70
C VAL A 12 -3.33 -7.46 -7.24
N VAL A 13 -4.54 -6.98 -7.00
CA VAL A 13 -5.20 -7.07 -5.69
C VAL A 13 -5.84 -8.45 -5.62
N GLU A 14 -5.34 -9.30 -4.73
CA GLU A 14 -5.92 -10.61 -4.48
C GLU A 14 -7.04 -10.53 -3.43
N ALA A 15 -7.68 -11.67 -3.17
CA ALA A 15 -8.71 -11.79 -2.15
C ALA A 15 -8.15 -11.51 -0.75
N ASP A 16 -9.05 -11.16 0.16
CA ASP A 16 -8.69 -10.97 1.56
C ASP A 16 -8.28 -12.30 2.19
N GLU A 17 -7.22 -12.27 2.99
CA GLU A 17 -6.77 -13.41 3.78
C GLU A 17 -6.39 -13.01 5.20
N ALA A 18 -6.58 -13.95 6.12
CA ALA A 18 -6.20 -13.78 7.51
C ALA A 18 -4.73 -14.16 7.70
N LEU A 19 -3.89 -13.17 8.02
CA LEU A 19 -2.46 -13.35 8.20
C LEU A 19 -2.07 -13.29 9.68
N PRO A 20 -1.31 -14.28 10.22
CA PRO A 20 -0.71 -14.16 11.54
C PRO A 20 0.45 -13.15 11.50
N ALA A 21 0.29 -12.04 12.21
CA ALA A 21 1.26 -10.94 12.29
C ALA A 21 1.23 -10.27 13.68
N LEU A 22 2.13 -9.30 13.94
CA LEU A 22 2.16 -8.52 15.18
C LEU A 22 2.06 -9.41 16.45
N LYS A 23 3.00 -10.36 16.59
CA LYS A 23 3.08 -11.34 17.69
C LYS A 23 1.94 -12.37 17.70
N GLY A 24 1.61 -12.89 16.51
CA GLY A 24 0.67 -14.01 16.35
C GLY A 24 -0.81 -13.60 16.33
N ARG A 25 -1.12 -12.30 16.28
CA ARG A 25 -2.48 -11.84 16.05
C ARG A 25 -2.91 -12.15 14.62
N SER A 26 -4.10 -12.69 14.46
CA SER A 26 -4.71 -12.87 13.14
C SER A 26 -5.25 -11.53 12.67
N LEU A 27 -4.72 -11.02 11.54
CA LEU A 27 -5.15 -9.76 10.94
C LEU A 27 -5.83 -10.02 9.60
N PRO A 28 -6.97 -9.38 9.31
CA PRO A 28 -7.52 -9.36 7.97
C PRO A 28 -6.60 -8.52 7.08
N THR A 29 -6.08 -9.14 6.02
CA THR A 29 -5.17 -8.49 5.08
C THR A 29 -5.71 -8.56 3.67
N VAL A 30 -5.38 -7.54 2.88
CA VAL A 30 -5.46 -7.63 1.42
C VAL A 30 -4.05 -7.88 0.90
N ARG A 31 -3.90 -8.85 -0.01
CA ARG A 31 -2.61 -9.19 -0.62
C ARG A 31 -2.50 -8.51 -1.98
N LEU A 32 -1.38 -7.83 -2.19
CA LEU A 32 -1.00 -7.23 -3.47
C LEU A 32 0.17 -8.03 -4.04
N VAL A 33 0.05 -8.43 -5.30
CA VAL A 33 1.09 -9.20 -5.99
C VAL A 33 1.56 -8.48 -7.23
N HIS A 34 2.84 -8.15 -7.27
CA HIS A 34 3.56 -7.83 -8.49
C HIS A 34 4.22 -9.11 -9.01
N ALA A 35 3.72 -9.60 -10.15
CA ALA A 35 4.35 -10.72 -10.84
C ALA A 35 5.54 -10.20 -11.65
N ALA A 36 6.66 -10.94 -11.63
CA ALA A 36 7.81 -10.70 -12.49
C ALA A 36 7.36 -10.67 -13.96
N GLN A 37 7.74 -9.62 -14.70
CA GLN A 37 7.29 -9.42 -16.09
C GLN A 37 8.32 -9.95 -17.10
N ASP A 38 9.58 -10.01 -16.69
CA ASP A 38 10.66 -10.64 -17.46
C ASP A 38 11.62 -11.45 -16.56
N ALA A 39 12.65 -12.03 -17.17
CA ALA A 39 13.59 -12.93 -16.50
C ALA A 39 14.53 -12.22 -15.50
N GLY A 40 14.56 -10.89 -15.47
CA GLY A 40 15.33 -10.12 -14.50
C GLY A 40 14.48 -9.54 -13.36
N ASP A 41 13.16 -9.62 -13.47
CA ASP A 41 12.25 -9.00 -12.52
C ASP A 41 12.06 -9.83 -11.23
N ALA A 42 11.94 -9.12 -10.11
CA ALA A 42 11.55 -9.71 -8.84
C ALA A 42 10.03 -9.81 -8.73
N ARG A 43 9.55 -10.92 -8.15
CA ARG A 43 8.16 -11.04 -7.68
C ARG A 43 8.04 -10.38 -6.32
N ILE A 44 7.04 -9.53 -6.15
CA ILE A 44 6.80 -8.83 -4.88
C ILE A 44 5.40 -9.13 -4.39
N GLU A 45 5.32 -9.54 -3.12
CA GLU A 45 4.10 -9.86 -2.41
C GLU A 45 4.01 -8.96 -1.19
N LEU A 46 2.89 -8.25 -1.07
CA LEU A 46 2.67 -7.25 -0.03
C LEU A 46 1.33 -7.51 0.64
N TRP A 47 1.35 -7.70 1.95
CA TRP A 47 0.14 -7.87 2.76
C TRP A 47 -0.14 -6.58 3.51
N LEU A 48 -1.32 -6.01 3.29
CA LEU A 48 -1.76 -4.77 3.94
C LEU A 48 -2.85 -5.07 4.97
N GLY A 49 -2.63 -4.68 6.23
CA GLY A 49 -3.60 -4.88 7.30
C GLY A 49 -4.79 -3.93 7.18
N ARG A 50 -5.98 -4.45 6.90
CA ARG A 50 -7.19 -3.61 6.69
C ARG A 50 -7.58 -2.82 7.93
N THR A 51 -7.36 -3.38 9.12
CA THR A 51 -7.64 -2.73 10.41
C THR A 51 -6.52 -1.80 10.87
N LEU A 52 -5.46 -1.64 10.07
CA LEU A 52 -4.28 -0.83 10.37
C LEU A 52 -4.08 0.24 9.29
N ASP A 53 -5.17 0.81 8.76
CA ASP A 53 -5.13 1.81 7.68
C ASP A 53 -4.29 1.36 6.47
N TYR A 54 -4.36 0.06 6.14
CA TYR A 54 -3.60 -0.57 5.06
C TYR A 54 -2.07 -0.45 5.22
N LEU A 55 -1.57 -0.41 6.45
CA LEU A 55 -0.14 -0.54 6.71
C LEU A 55 0.38 -1.91 6.24
N PRO A 56 1.59 -1.97 5.65
CA PRO A 56 2.27 -3.23 5.38
C PRO A 56 2.44 -4.03 6.66
N VAL A 57 1.98 -5.28 6.67
CA VAL A 57 2.20 -6.22 7.79
C VAL A 57 3.25 -7.27 7.44
N ARG A 58 3.38 -7.60 6.15
CA ARG A 58 4.40 -8.47 5.58
C ARG A 58 4.77 -7.98 4.19
N VAL A 59 6.05 -8.05 3.86
CA VAL A 59 6.56 -7.89 2.51
C VAL A 59 7.43 -9.09 2.20
N ARG A 60 7.25 -9.70 1.04
CA ARG A 60 8.13 -10.74 0.53
C ARG A 60 8.56 -10.38 -0.87
N ILE A 61 9.86 -10.44 -1.10
CA ILE A 61 10.47 -10.21 -2.41
C ILE A 61 11.15 -11.51 -2.80
N THR A 62 10.88 -12.00 -4.00
CA THR A 62 11.53 -13.17 -4.57
C THR A 62 12.22 -12.74 -5.85
N GLU A 63 13.55 -12.77 -5.82
CA GLU A 63 14.42 -12.42 -6.94
C GLU A 63 14.30 -13.45 -8.07
N ALA A 64 14.72 -13.08 -9.28
CA ALA A 64 14.62 -13.95 -10.46
C ALA A 64 15.38 -15.28 -10.32
N ASN A 65 16.42 -15.32 -9.49
CA ASN A 65 17.17 -16.54 -9.18
C ASN A 65 16.46 -17.46 -8.16
N GLY A 66 15.32 -17.04 -7.63
CA GLY A 66 14.54 -17.76 -6.63
C GLY A 66 14.85 -17.40 -5.17
N ASP A 67 15.88 -16.58 -4.91
CA ASP A 67 16.18 -16.11 -3.56
C ASP A 67 15.03 -15.25 -3.04
N ALA A 68 14.68 -15.43 -1.76
CA ALA A 68 13.58 -14.69 -1.17
C ALA A 68 13.99 -14.03 0.14
N VAL A 69 13.56 -12.78 0.31
CA VAL A 69 13.61 -12.05 1.57
C VAL A 69 12.19 -11.74 2.02
N GLN A 70 11.92 -11.95 3.30
CA GLN A 70 10.65 -11.63 3.93
C GLN A 70 10.88 -10.68 5.11
N TYR A 71 10.07 -9.64 5.17
CA TYR A 71 10.02 -8.68 6.25
C TYR A 71 8.64 -8.74 6.91
N ASP A 72 8.63 -9.08 8.19
CA ASP A 72 7.43 -9.07 9.02
C ASP A 72 7.45 -7.86 9.95
N VAL A 73 6.34 -7.13 10.00
CA VAL A 73 6.23 -6.00 10.91
C VAL A 73 6.05 -6.50 12.34
N ALA A 74 6.93 -6.04 13.23
CA ALA A 74 6.88 -6.34 14.65
C ALA A 74 5.94 -5.41 15.43
N THR A 75 5.91 -4.13 15.05
CA THR A 75 5.09 -3.07 15.67
C THR A 75 4.53 -2.17 14.59
N ALA A 76 3.23 -1.87 14.66
CA ALA A 76 2.56 -0.96 13.73
C ALA A 76 1.77 0.08 14.52
N TRP A 77 1.84 1.33 14.07
CA TRP A 77 1.03 2.43 14.57
C TRP A 77 0.37 3.11 13.38
N ALA A 78 -0.96 3.13 13.37
CA ALA A 78 -1.73 3.85 12.38
C ALA A 78 -2.20 5.16 13.00
N GLN A 79 -1.95 6.27 12.32
CA GLN A 79 -2.62 7.53 12.60
C GLN A 79 -3.70 7.72 11.55
N PRO A 80 -4.98 7.83 11.93
CA PRO A 80 -6.04 8.11 10.98
C PRO A 80 -5.69 9.35 10.18
N THR A 81 -5.68 9.24 8.85
CA THR A 81 -5.50 10.43 8.00
C THR A 81 -6.68 11.36 8.28
N PRO A 82 -6.45 12.60 8.76
CA PRO A 82 -7.53 13.55 8.92
C PRO A 82 -8.20 13.71 7.56
N VAL A 83 -9.46 13.31 7.44
CA VAL A 83 -10.28 13.76 6.32
C VAL A 83 -10.27 15.27 6.43
N ALA A 84 -9.66 15.93 5.44
CA ALA A 84 -9.59 17.38 5.41
C ALA A 84 -11.01 17.89 5.70
N ALA A 85 -11.20 18.56 6.84
CA ALA A 85 -12.46 19.17 7.17
C ALA A 85 -12.86 19.97 5.94
N ALA A 86 -14.08 19.71 5.42
CA ALA A 86 -14.58 20.32 4.20
C ALA A 86 -14.17 21.79 4.19
N LEU A 87 -13.39 22.19 3.18
CA LEU A 87 -12.96 23.58 3.02
C LEU A 87 -14.20 24.45 3.26
N PRO A 88 -14.13 25.49 4.13
CA PRO A 88 -15.28 26.33 4.37
C PRO A 88 -15.79 26.82 3.03
N GLU A 89 -17.06 26.51 2.75
CA GLU A 89 -17.72 26.87 1.50
C GLU A 89 -17.49 28.37 1.28
N ARG A 90 -16.86 28.70 0.15
CA ARG A 90 -16.44 30.07 -0.14
C ARG A 90 -17.68 30.96 -0.05
N ALA A 91 -17.72 31.86 0.93
CA ALA A 91 -18.83 32.79 1.12
C ALA A 91 -19.13 33.52 -0.20
N PRO A 92 -20.42 33.69 -0.57
CA PRO A 92 -20.78 34.33 -1.82
C PRO A 92 -20.21 35.77 -1.86
N ALA A 93 -19.63 36.13 -3.01
CA ALA A 93 -19.07 37.46 -3.23
C ALA A 93 -20.16 38.54 -3.07
N PRO A 94 -19.84 39.70 -2.45
CA PRO A 94 -20.80 40.79 -2.34
C PRO A 94 -21.23 41.28 -3.73
N PRO A 95 -22.49 41.71 -3.91
CA PRO A 95 -22.97 42.17 -5.21
C PRO A 95 -22.18 43.41 -5.64
N ALA A 96 -21.66 43.38 -6.87
CA ALA A 96 -21.05 44.54 -7.49
C ALA A 96 -22.11 45.65 -7.60
N GLY A 97 -21.85 46.80 -6.98
CA GLY A 97 -22.71 47.96 -7.05
C GLY A 97 -22.97 48.37 -8.50
N SER A 98 -24.23 48.62 -8.84
CA SER A 98 -24.63 49.20 -10.12
C SER A 98 -24.29 50.69 -10.14
N ASN A 99 -23.74 51.16 -11.26
CA ASN A 99 -23.52 52.56 -11.59
C ASN A 99 -24.46 52.96 -12.73
#